data_AF-A0A2N5A4X9-F1
#
_entry.id   AF-A0A2N5A4X9-F1
#
_cell.length_a   1.000
_cell.length_b   1.000
_cell.length_c   1.000
_cell.angle_alpha   90.00
_cell.angle_beta   90.00
_cell.angle_gamma   90.00
#
_symmetry.space_group_name_H-M   'P 1'
#
loop_
_entity.id
_entity.type
_entity.pdbx_description
1 polymer ?
#
loop_
_entity_poly.entity_id
_entity_poly.type
_entity_poly.pdbx_seq_one_letter_code
_entity_poly.pdbx_strand_id
1 'polypeptide(L)' 'TDDAATVKRAYRKLMNEHHPDKLVAKGLPPEMMEMAKQKAQEIQKAWELIKEQRGF' A
#
# COMPACT_ATOMS: atom_id res chain seq x y z
N THR A 1 -1.69 -21.58 -2.37
CA THR A 1 -1.68 -20.49 -1.38
C THR A 1 -0.39 -19.73 -1.56
N ASP A 2 -0.44 -18.43 -1.85
CA ASP A 2 0.79 -17.62 -1.95
C ASP A 2 1.53 -17.62 -0.62
N ASP A 3 2.85 -17.79 -0.69
CA ASP A 3 3.73 -17.82 0.46
C ASP A 3 3.93 -16.41 1.04
N ALA A 4 4.42 -16.38 2.28
CA ALA A 4 4.65 -15.16 3.03
C ALA A 4 5.52 -14.12 2.30
N ALA A 5 6.51 -14.57 1.52
CA ALA A 5 7.39 -13.68 0.77
C ALA A 5 6.69 -13.06 -0.44
N THR A 6 5.79 -13.80 -1.09
CA THR A 6 4.98 -13.28 -2.21
C THR A 6 4.02 -12.18 -1.73
N VAL A 7 3.35 -12.37 -0.58
CA VAL A 7 2.46 -11.34 -0.03
C VAL A 7 3.26 -10.08 0.37
N LYS A 8 4.41 -10.24 1.04
CA LYS A 8 5.30 -9.09 1.39
C LYS A 8 5.78 -8.33 0.15
N ARG A 9 6.07 -9.04 -0.95
CA ARG A 9 6.53 -8.44 -2.20
C ARG A 9 5.42 -7.67 -2.90
N ALA A 10 4.22 -8.24 -2.97
CA ALA A 10 3.04 -7.59 -3.51
C ALA A 10 2.70 -6.31 -2.73
N TYR A 11 2.72 -6.38 -1.39
CA TYR A 11 2.52 -5.21 -0.52
C TYR A 11 3.53 -4.10 -0.80
N ARG A 12 4.83 -4.42 -0.85
CA ARG A 12 5.88 -3.42 -1.16
C ARG A 12 5.73 -2.81 -2.55
N LYS A 13 5.30 -3.60 -3.55
CA LYS A 13 5.05 -3.11 -4.91
C LYS A 13 3.89 -2.11 -4.92
N LEU A 14 2.75 -2.48 -4.33
CA LEU A 14 1.56 -1.63 -4.23
C LEU A 14 1.84 -0.33 -3.44
N MET A 15 2.54 -0.42 -2.31
CA MET A 15 2.95 0.77 -1.56
C MET A 15 3.89 1.66 -2.37
N ASN A 16 4.81 1.09 -3.16
CA ASN A 16 5.70 1.88 -4.00
C ASN A 16 4.99 2.61 -5.15
N GLU A 17 3.86 2.07 -5.64
CA GLU A 17 3.03 2.66 -6.69
C GLU A 17 2.11 3.76 -6.15
N HIS A 18 1.64 3.61 -4.91
CA HIS A 18 0.68 4.52 -4.28
C HIS A 18 1.27 5.37 -3.14
N HIS A 19 2.59 5.37 -2.93
CA HIS A 19 3.19 6.06 -1.80
C HIS A 19 2.92 7.58 -1.88
N PRO A 20 2.35 8.20 -0.84
CA PRO A 20 2.03 9.62 -0.85
C PRO A 20 3.26 10.49 -1.12
N ASP A 21 4.45 10.21 -0.55
CA ASP A 21 5.69 10.96 -0.89
C ASP A 21 5.99 11.02 -2.39
N LYS A 22 5.83 9.89 -3.11
CA LYS A 22 6.15 9.86 -4.55
C LYS A 22 5.13 10.64 -5.37
N LEU A 23 3.94 10.83 -4.83
CA LEU A 23 2.85 11.55 -5.48
C LEU A 23 2.93 13.06 -5.18
N VAL A 24 3.36 13.42 -3.96
CA VAL A 24 3.75 14.79 -3.59
C VAL A 24 4.88 15.27 -4.50
N ALA A 25 5.91 14.45 -4.72
CA ALA A 25 7.03 14.77 -5.63
C ALA A 25 6.60 14.97 -7.09
N LYS A 26 5.45 14.43 -7.51
CA LYS A 26 4.89 14.59 -8.86
C LYS A 26 4.00 15.83 -9.02
N GLY A 27 3.78 16.61 -7.95
CA GLY A 27 2.96 17.83 -8.02
C GLY A 27 1.49 17.56 -8.37
N LEU A 28 0.96 16.41 -7.96
CA LEU A 28 -0.41 16.02 -8.26
C LEU A 28 -1.42 16.96 -7.58
N PRO A 29 -2.64 17.12 -8.13
CA PRO A 29 -3.70 17.86 -7.49
C PRO A 29 -4.06 17.28 -6.11
N PRO A 30 -4.51 18.10 -5.15
CA PRO A 30 -4.90 17.66 -3.80
C PRO A 30 -5.91 16.51 -3.82
N GLU A 31 -6.88 16.53 -4.73
CA GLU A 31 -7.90 15.49 -4.89
C GLU A 31 -7.32 14.13 -5.27
N MET A 32 -6.32 14.11 -6.16
CA MET A 32 -5.63 12.87 -6.52
C MET A 32 -4.73 12.36 -5.38
N MET A 33 -4.21 13.27 -4.56
CA MET A 33 -3.44 12.93 -3.37
C MET A 33 -4.30 12.24 -2.32
N GLU A 34 -5.51 12.74 -2.07
CA GLU A 34 -6.44 12.10 -1.13
C GLU A 34 -6.88 10.72 -1.63
N MET A 35 -7.18 10.56 -2.92
CA MET A 35 -7.49 9.25 -3.48
C MET A 35 -6.32 8.26 -3.33
N ALA A 36 -5.09 8.70 -3.57
CA ALA A 36 -3.93 7.83 -3.44
C ALA A 36 -3.60 7.49 -1.98
N LYS A 37 -3.78 8.44 -1.07
CA LYS A 37 -3.65 8.25 0.37
C LYS A 37 -4.68 7.25 0.88
N GLN A 38 -5.94 7.34 0.43
CA GLN A 38 -6.98 6.37 0.73
C GLN A 38 -6.58 4.97 0.26
N LYS A 39 -6.12 4.83 -1.00
CA LYS A 39 -5.59 3.56 -1.50
C LYS A 39 -4.43 3.02 -0.68
N ALA A 40 -3.45 3.86 -0.35
CA ALA A 40 -2.31 3.45 0.47
C ALA A 40 -2.76 2.94 1.85
N GLN A 41 -3.73 3.61 2.48
CA GLN A 41 -4.31 3.16 3.75
C GLN A 41 -5.06 1.83 3.62
N GLU A 42 -5.83 1.63 2.55
CA GLU A 42 -6.51 0.36 2.28
C GLU A 42 -5.51 -0.79 2.11
N ILE A 43 -4.44 -0.56 1.34
CA ILE A 43 -3.36 -1.54 1.15
C ILE A 43 -2.70 -1.89 2.48
N GLN A 44 -2.46 -0.89 3.33
CA GLN A 44 -1.86 -1.09 4.65
C GLN A 44 -2.79 -1.87 5.59
N LYS A 45 -4.08 -1.53 5.64
CA LYS A 45 -5.08 -2.28 6.41
C LYS A 45 -5.20 -3.73 5.97
N ALA A 46 -5.25 -3.98 4.66
CA ALA A 46 -5.30 -5.34 4.12
C ALA A 46 -4.04 -6.14 4.49
N TRP A 47 -2.87 -5.50 4.43
CA TRP A 47 -1.62 -6.13 4.86
C TRP A 47 -1.59 -6.44 6.35
N GLU A 48 -2.07 -5.53 7.22
CA GLU A 48 -2.16 -5.77 8.67
C GLU A 48 -3.06 -6.96 9.01
N LEU A 49 -4.24 -7.05 8.37
CA LEU A 49 -5.15 -8.19 8.51
C LEU A 49 -4.48 -9.51 8.10
N ILE A 50 -3.77 -9.53 6.96
CA ILE A 50 -3.05 -10.73 6.53
C ILE A 50 -1.90 -11.04 7.48
N LYS A 51 -1.23 -10.02 8.00
CA LYS A 51 -0.12 -10.16 8.96
C LYS A 51 -0.60 -10.84 10.24
N GLU A 52 -1.72 -10.37 10.78
CA GLU A 52 -2.36 -10.89 11.99
C GLU A 52 -2.87 -12.33 11.77
N GLN A 53 -3.60 -12.58 10.68
CA GLN A 53 -4.15 -13.91 10.39
C GLN A 53 -3.06 -14.97 10.11
N ARG A 54 -1.91 -14.56 9.56
CA ARG A 54 -0.82 -15.47 9.21
C ARG A 54 0.31 -15.51 10.24
N GLY A 55 0.20 -14.78 11.35
CA GLY A 55 1.13 -14.87 12.49
C GLY A 55 2.56 -14.39 12.19
N PHE A 56 2.70 -13.33 11.42
CA PHE A 56 3.99 -12.76 10.99
C PHE A 56 4.73 -11.91 12.03
#